data_AF-A0A536AHH6-F1
#
_entry.id   AF-A0A536AHH6-F1
#
_cell.length_a   1.000
_cell.length_b   1.000
_cell.length_c   1.000
_cell.angle_alpha   90.00
_cell.angle_beta   90.00
_cell.angle_gamma   90.00
#
_symmetry.space_group_name_H-M   'P 1'
#
loop_
_entity.id
_entity.type
_entity.pdbx_description
1 polymer ?
#
loop_
_entity_poly.entity_id
_entity_poly.type
_entity_poly.pdbx_seq_one_letter_code
_entity_poly.pdbx_strand_id
1 'polypeptide(L)' 'MSKVRVLVGTRKGAFVLTADASRKGWKVDGPHFAGWEIFHAKGSAADPDRVYASQSSSWFGQVMHQSKDGG' A
#
# COMPACT_ATOMS: atom_id res chain seq x y z
N MET A 1 0.63 21.76 -1.33
CA MET A 1 1.94 21.07 -1.17
C MET A 1 1.87 19.74 -1.89
N SER A 2 2.85 19.37 -2.70
CA SER A 2 2.86 18.04 -3.32
C SER A 2 3.18 16.98 -2.26
N LYS A 3 2.35 15.94 -2.21
CA LYS A 3 2.50 14.78 -1.32
C LYS A 3 3.00 13.61 -2.16
N VAL A 4 4.04 12.93 -1.68
CA VAL A 4 4.57 11.70 -2.28
C VAL A 4 4.06 10.53 -1.46
N ARG A 5 3.58 9.47 -2.13
CA ARG A 5 3.18 8.22 -1.50
C ARG A 5 3.87 7.05 -2.18
N VAL A 6 4.40 6.14 -1.39
CA VAL A 6 4.98 4.87 -1.83
C VAL A 6 4.18 3.75 -1.18
N LEU A 7 3.70 2.81 -2.01
CA LEU A 7 3.00 1.61 -1.56
C LEU A 7 4.01 0.48 -1.50
N VAL A 8 4.19 -0.12 -0.33
CA VAL A 8 5.21 -1.14 -0.09
C VAL A 8 4.52 -2.45 0.25
N GLY A 9 4.67 -3.46 -0.60
CA GLY A 9 4.27 -4.84 -0.32
C GLY A 9 5.46 -5.65 0.19
N THR A 10 5.25 -6.45 1.23
CA THR A 10 6.26 -7.36 1.78
C THR A 10 5.65 -8.73 2.04
N ARG A 11 6.48 -9.72 2.38
CA ARG A 11 6.01 -11.02 2.91
C ARG A 11 5.39 -10.94 4.31
N LYS A 12 5.38 -9.77 4.94
CA LYS A 12 4.92 -9.55 6.32
C LYS A 12 3.79 -8.52 6.43
N GLY A 13 3.29 -8.00 5.31
CA GLY A 13 2.22 -7.01 5.25
C GLY A 13 2.48 -5.90 4.23
N ALA A 14 1.53 -4.98 4.14
CA ALA A 14 1.61 -3.75 3.36
C ALA A 14 1.93 -2.55 4.25
N PHE A 15 2.64 -1.58 3.69
CA PHE A 15 2.91 -0.29 4.33
C PHE A 15 2.67 0.85 3.35
N VAL A 16 2.22 1.98 3.89
CA VAL A 16 2.06 3.22 3.13
C VAL A 16 3.07 4.24 3.67
N LEU A 17 4.01 4.61 2.81
CA LEU A 17 5.03 5.60 3.14
C LEU A 17 4.64 6.93 2.52
N THR A 18 4.62 7.99 3.32
CA THR A 18 4.28 9.34 2.85
C THR A 18 5.36 10.36 3.19
N ALA A 19 5.63 11.24 2.25
CA ALA A 19 6.56 12.36 2.41
C ALA A 19 6.05 13.60 1.67
N ASP A 20 6.65 14.74 1.98
CA ASP A 20 6.49 15.95 1.18
C ASP A 20 7.36 15.91 -0.10
N ALA A 21 7.37 17.03 -0.84
CA ALA A 21 8.16 17.20 -2.05
C ALA A 21 9.67 16.97 -1.87
N SER A 22 10.21 17.23 -0.66
CA SER A 22 11.63 17.11 -0.37
C SER A 22 12.09 15.67 -0.24
N ARG A 23 11.16 14.75 0.10
CA ARG A 23 11.41 13.31 0.27
C ARG A 23 12.49 12.97 1.32
N LYS A 24 12.75 13.89 2.26
CA LYS A 24 13.77 13.73 3.31
C LYS A 24 13.26 13.03 4.56
N GLY A 25 12.01 13.28 4.94
CA GLY A 25 11.33 12.64 6.07
C GLY A 25 10.15 11.83 5.58
N TRP A 26 10.00 10.61 6.11
CA TRP A 26 8.94 9.69 5.72
C TRP A 26 8.12 9.27 6.94
N LYS A 27 6.81 9.39 6.86
CA LYS A 27 5.88 8.75 7.79
C LYS A 27 5.55 7.36 7.25
N VAL A 28 5.73 6.35 8.10
CA VAL A 28 5.38 4.95 7.81
C VAL A 28 4.04 4.64 8.47
N ASP A 29 3.11 4.11 7.68
CA ASP A 29 1.81 3.64 8.14
C ASP A 29 1.63 2.13 7.83
N GLY A 30 1.03 1.39 8.76
CA GLY A 30 0.95 -0.08 8.76
C GLY A 30 1.62 -0.74 9.98
N PRO A 31 1.81 -2.07 9.99
CA PRO A 31 1.52 -3.00 8.90
C PRO A 31 0.01 -3.19 8.68
N HIS A 32 -0.43 -2.95 7.44
CA HIS A 32 -1.70 -3.42 6.94
C HIS A 32 -1.56 -4.91 6.58
N PHE A 33 -2.60 -5.72 6.80
CA PHE A 33 -2.54 -7.18 6.57
C PHE A 33 -1.35 -7.84 7.29
N ALA A 34 -1.16 -7.55 8.58
CA ALA A 34 0.00 -7.99 9.34
C ALA A 34 0.19 -9.52 9.25
N GLY A 35 1.38 -9.93 8.82
CA GLY A 35 1.76 -11.34 8.67
C GLY A 35 1.33 -11.99 7.35
N TRP A 36 0.60 -11.28 6.49
CA TRP A 36 0.19 -11.77 5.16
C TRP A 36 1.10 -11.21 4.06
N GLU A 37 1.36 -12.01 3.03
CA GLU A 37 2.21 -11.60 1.90
C GLU A 37 1.42 -10.70 0.95
N ILE A 38 2.04 -9.60 0.56
CA ILE A 38 1.50 -8.67 -0.44
C ILE A 38 2.32 -8.82 -1.70
N PHE A 39 1.70 -9.43 -2.71
CA PHE A 39 2.33 -9.65 -4.01
C PHE A 39 2.56 -8.32 -4.75
N HIS A 40 1.56 -7.44 -4.73
CA HIS A 40 1.66 -6.12 -5.36
C HIS A 40 0.63 -5.16 -4.78
N ALA A 41 0.98 -3.86 -4.73
CA ALA A 41 0.06 -2.79 -4.40
C ALA A 41 0.19 -1.65 -5.41
N LYS A 42 -0.93 -1.03 -5.80
CA LYS A 42 -0.96 -0.02 -6.85
C LYS A 42 -2.03 1.04 -6.58
N GLY A 43 -1.65 2.31 -6.70
CA GLY A 43 -2.59 3.44 -6.70
C GLY A 43 -3.16 3.68 -8.10
N SER A 44 -4.40 4.16 -8.18
CA SER A 44 -5.00 4.61 -9.44
C SER A 44 -4.46 5.98 -9.84
N ALA A 45 -4.13 6.14 -11.13
CA ALA A 45 -3.75 7.45 -11.67
C ALA A 45 -4.95 8.39 -11.85
N ALA A 46 -6.16 7.83 -12.00
CA ALA A 46 -7.40 8.60 -12.16
C ALA A 46 -8.01 9.04 -10.82
N ASP A 47 -7.66 8.36 -9.73
CA ASP A 47 -8.18 8.61 -8.39
C ASP A 47 -7.07 8.30 -7.37
N PRO A 48 -6.33 9.31 -6.88
CA PRO A 48 -5.21 9.11 -5.98
C PRO A 48 -5.58 8.44 -4.65
N ASP A 49 -6.83 8.46 -4.19
CA ASP A 49 -7.22 7.80 -2.95
C ASP A 49 -7.62 6.33 -3.17
N ARG A 50 -7.78 5.92 -4.43
CA ARG A 50 -8.02 4.53 -4.76
C ARG A 50 -6.73 3.72 -4.80
N VAL A 51 -6.64 2.76 -3.89
CA VAL A 51 -5.51 1.82 -3.79
C VAL A 51 -6.01 0.39 -3.97
N TYR A 52 -5.21 -0.39 -4.66
CA TYR A 52 -5.43 -1.80 -4.94
C TYR A 52 -4.28 -2.61 -4.34
N ALA A 53 -4.59 -3.67 -3.59
CA ALA A 53 -3.59 -4.55 -3.00
C ALA A 53 -3.92 -6.01 -3.30
N SER A 54 -2.95 -6.73 -3.85
CA SER A 54 -3.03 -8.15 -4.08
C SER A 54 -2.35 -8.88 -2.93
N GLN A 55 -3.14 -9.39 -2.01
CA GLN A 55 -2.68 -10.27 -0.94
C GLN A 55 -2.57 -11.70 -1.48
N SER A 56 -1.53 -12.43 -1.08
CA SER A 56 -1.34 -13.84 -1.45
C SER A 56 -1.16 -14.70 -0.21
N SER A 57 -1.88 -15.81 -0.14
CA SER A 57 -1.75 -16.80 0.93
C SER A 57 -1.88 -18.23 0.39
N SER A 58 -1.38 -19.21 1.14
CA SER A 58 -1.53 -20.63 0.78
C SER A 58 -2.96 -21.14 0.91
N TRP A 59 -3.82 -20.45 1.68
CA TRP A 59 -5.18 -20.91 1.98
C TRP A 59 -6.20 -20.35 1.00
N PHE A 60 -6.09 -19.05 0.67
CA PHE A 60 -7.06 -18.35 -0.17
C PHE A 60 -6.49 -17.98 -1.54
N GLY A 61 -5.24 -18.35 -1.81
CA GLY A 61 -4.55 -17.93 -3.02
C GLY A 61 -4.39 -16.42 -3.06
N GLN A 62 -4.50 -15.86 -4.27
CA GLN A 62 -4.33 -14.44 -4.52
C GLN A 62 -5.69 -13.72 -4.47
N VAL A 63 -5.85 -12.79 -3.52
CA VAL A 63 -7.08 -12.02 -3.29
C VAL A 63 -6.82 -10.55 -3.59
N MET A 64 -7.81 -9.89 -4.21
CA MET A 64 -7.73 -8.48 -4.56
C MET A 64 -8.53 -7.62 -3.59
N HIS A 65 -7.85 -6.66 -2.95
CA HIS A 65 -8.46 -5.66 -2.08
C HIS A 65 -8.47 -4.28 -2.74
N GLN A 66 -9.46 -3.47 -2.38
CA GLN A 66 -9.58 -2.07 -2.80
C GLN A 66 -9.81 -1.20 -1.56
N SER A 67 -9.06 -0.10 -1.47
CA SER A 67 -9.33 1.03 -0.57
C SER A 67 -9.77 2.24 -1.40
N LYS A 68 -10.53 3.14 -0.77
CA LYS A 68 -11.03 4.40 -1.35
C LYS A 68 -10.56 5.64 -0.58
N ASP A 69 -9.71 5.45 0.42
CA ASP A 69 -9.23 6.47 1.37
C ASP A 69 -7.69 6.52 1.44
N GLY A 70 -7.02 5.92 0.46
CA GLY A 70 -5.59 6.04 0.26
C GLY A 70 -4.73 4.95 0.90
N GLY A 71 -5.36 3.90 1.41
CA GLY A 71 -4.75 2.80 2.16
C GLY A 71 -5.23 2.81 3.60
#